data_AF-A0AAD2A127-F1
#
_entry.id   AF-A0AAD2A127-F1
#
_cell.length_a   1.000
_cell.length_b   1.000
_cell.length_c   1.000
_cell.angle_alpha   90.00
_cell.angle_beta   90.00
_cell.angle_gamma   90.00
#
_symmetry.space_group_name_H-M   'P 1'
#
loop_
_entity.id
_entity.type
_entity.pdbx_description
1 polymer ?
#
loop_
_entity_poly.entity_id
_entity_poly.type
_entity_poly.pdbx_seq_one_letter_code
_entity_poly.pdbx_strand_id
1 'polypeptide(L)'
;MTVVGAKGERLSAEITQTGTKSQESSNKITKGEWLISIENFKVDKTTKKPEIERVPSLLRQSNSDENCYDPIVVSIGPYHHGKPGLETFEQLKIPIAQKLCRNHCNQVSIEQLYEEVAKVGKSARECYAKVSTDDCDDELFNRMMFLDACFVLHFMFILNVGNVSNGTYKEQKVDPRLYMGYYQGLIGSDLFLLENQIPLLVLRVLMNFMFDSDQIQKEFIQKFLESQSISKSWDDSKELDLDGSHIISKSWDDSKELDLDGSHTISKSWDDSKELDLDGSHTISKSWDASMELDLDGSHHLLHLIWKRLAVRPNTDGSHHLLHLIWKRLAVRPNTDASTATEEWESFRTVTELKSAGIHVKPSRTGILTHAEFKSRLTFGTLTLPRMFIDDSTKPLLLNLVAYELCPYGPPGLGITSYICLMDSLIDHADDVQELRKRKILGNYLGSDQELAQFFNKIAKDLVADETIYAEAKRMIEIHCHSKVQGWMAEWMHKYFSSPWTLSAFLGAILILALTMAQTYFAAYTHYTSERKTS
;
A
#
# COMPACT_ATOMS: atom_id res chain seq x y z
N MET A 1 17.08 -10.06 66.51
CA MET A 1 18.51 -10.39 66.42
C MET A 1 19.13 -9.35 65.48
N THR A 2 19.52 -8.17 65.97
CA THR A 2 20.73 -7.90 66.79
C THR A 2 21.98 -8.04 65.90
N VAL A 3 22.33 -7.00 65.14
CA VAL A 3 23.21 -5.86 65.54
C VAL A 3 24.69 -6.26 65.67
N VAL A 4 25.47 -5.88 64.65
CA VAL A 4 26.93 -5.64 64.68
C VAL A 4 27.20 -4.59 63.58
N GLY A 5 27.86 -3.45 63.80
CA GLY A 5 28.24 -2.76 65.03
C GLY A 5 28.86 -1.41 64.60
N ALA A 6 28.38 -0.28 65.13
CA ALA A 6 28.79 1.06 64.65
C ALA A 6 28.89 2.08 65.80
N LYS A 7 29.75 3.10 65.58
CA LYS A 7 30.13 4.22 66.49
C LYS A 7 31.05 3.81 67.66
N GLY A 8 31.91 4.69 68.19
CA GLY A 8 32.22 6.09 67.84
C GLY A 8 33.66 6.45 68.26
N GLU A 9 34.33 7.39 67.59
CA GLU A 9 34.30 8.86 67.86
C GLU A 9 35.35 9.37 68.88
N ARG A 10 36.40 10.02 68.37
CA ARG A 10 37.00 11.34 68.76
C ARG A 10 38.47 11.37 68.30
N LEU A 11 38.87 12.19 67.33
CA LEU A 11 38.99 13.67 67.27
C LEU A 11 40.25 14.25 67.94
N SER A 12 40.98 15.02 67.12
CA SER A 12 41.85 16.16 67.46
C SER A 12 43.30 15.91 67.93
N ALA A 13 44.26 16.20 67.04
CA ALA A 13 45.36 17.14 67.33
C ALA A 13 46.06 17.62 66.03
N GLU A 14 45.88 18.91 65.73
CA GLU A 14 46.74 19.73 64.84
C GLU A 14 47.84 20.38 65.74
N ILE A 15 48.96 20.98 65.32
CA ILE A 15 49.43 21.58 64.05
C ILE A 15 50.97 21.32 63.97
N THR A 16 51.69 21.34 62.84
CA THR A 16 52.25 22.57 62.22
C THR A 16 53.00 22.25 60.91
N GLN A 17 53.01 23.22 59.99
CA GLN A 17 53.53 23.21 58.62
C GLN A 17 55.07 23.17 58.48
N THR A 18 55.58 22.84 57.30
CA THR A 18 56.47 23.72 56.48
C THR A 18 56.71 23.14 55.07
N GLY A 19 56.78 23.99 54.03
CA GLY A 19 57.51 23.67 52.78
C GLY A 19 56.71 23.46 51.47
N THR A 20 56.46 24.55 50.75
CA THR A 20 56.26 24.65 49.28
C THR A 20 57.20 23.76 48.43
N LYS A 21 56.94 23.34 47.17
CA LYS A 21 56.19 23.96 46.04
C LYS A 21 56.04 22.94 44.88
N SER A 22 54.97 23.03 44.05
CA SER A 22 54.83 22.69 42.59
C SER A 22 55.58 21.47 41.97
N GLN A 23 55.03 20.67 41.04
CA GLN A 23 54.08 21.03 39.96
C GLN A 23 53.36 19.79 39.36
N GLU A 24 52.30 20.04 38.60
CA GLU A 24 51.31 19.11 38.06
C GLU A 24 51.84 17.85 37.33
N SER A 25 51.27 16.68 37.65
CA SER A 25 51.14 15.56 36.70
C SER A 25 49.66 15.30 36.41
N SER A 26 49.27 15.53 35.16
CA SER A 26 47.90 15.39 34.68
C SER A 26 47.44 13.93 34.71
N ASN A 27 46.38 13.64 35.48
CA ASN A 27 45.61 12.40 35.36
C ASN A 27 44.89 12.39 34.00
N LYS A 28 45.55 11.85 32.98
CA LYS A 28 44.94 11.58 31.68
C LYS A 28 43.95 10.43 31.83
N ILE A 29 42.68 10.77 32.05
CA ILE A 29 41.56 9.82 32.02
C ILE A 29 41.63 9.09 30.67
N THR A 30 41.86 7.77 30.71
CA THR A 30 41.94 6.94 29.52
C THR A 30 40.56 6.92 28.88
N LYS A 31 40.45 7.52 27.69
CA LYS A 31 39.19 7.61 26.94
C LYS A 31 38.73 6.18 26.65
N GLY A 32 37.56 5.79 27.17
CA GLY A 32 37.08 4.41 27.09
C GLY A 32 37.00 3.92 25.64
N GLU A 33 37.24 2.63 25.41
CA GLU A 33 37.36 2.05 24.07
C GLU A 33 36.13 2.31 23.18
N TRP A 34 34.94 2.43 23.78
CA TRP A 34 33.70 2.81 23.08
C TRP A 34 33.75 4.24 22.49
N LEU A 35 34.41 5.19 23.15
CA LEU A 35 34.63 6.54 22.60
C LEU A 35 35.64 6.48 21.45
N ILE A 36 36.67 5.63 21.56
CA ILE A 36 37.63 5.40 20.48
C ILE A 36 36.95 4.75 19.28
N SER A 37 35.97 3.86 19.47
CA SER A 37 35.18 3.30 18.36
C SER A 37 34.27 4.33 17.70
N ILE A 38 33.73 5.30 18.46
CA ILE A 38 32.96 6.42 17.88
C ILE A 38 33.88 7.35 17.08
N GLU A 39 35.03 7.72 17.61
CA GLU A 39 35.98 8.61 16.92
C GLU A 39 36.59 7.99 15.66
N ASN A 40 36.69 6.66 15.61
CA ASN A 40 37.13 5.91 14.44
C ASN A 40 35.99 5.39 13.56
N PHE A 41 34.72 5.71 13.87
CA PHE A 41 33.57 5.27 13.09
C PHE A 41 33.55 5.96 11.72
N LYS A 42 34.12 5.28 10.72
CA LYS A 42 33.99 5.68 9.32
C LYS A 42 32.71 5.06 8.77
N VAL A 43 31.74 5.89 8.41
CA VAL A 43 30.61 5.48 7.56
C VAL A 43 31.21 4.94 6.26
N ASP A 44 31.06 3.64 6.02
CA ASP A 44 31.46 3.04 4.77
C ASP A 44 30.54 3.56 3.65
N LYS A 45 31.09 4.41 2.79
CA LYS A 45 30.37 5.01 1.66
C LYS A 45 30.29 4.09 0.45
N THR A 46 30.89 2.89 0.51
CA THR A 46 31.08 2.00 -0.65
C THR A 46 30.15 0.80 -0.66
N THR A 47 29.37 0.58 0.41
CA THR A 47 28.34 -0.46 0.42
C THR A 47 27.18 -0.06 -0.50
N LYS A 48 27.09 -0.72 -1.66
CA LYS A 48 25.89 -0.71 -2.50
C LYS A 48 24.69 -1.14 -1.64
N LYS A 49 23.61 -0.40 -1.74
CA LYS A 49 22.43 -0.53 -0.88
C LYS A 49 21.53 -1.64 -1.43
N PRO A 50 20.93 -2.48 -0.57
CA PRO A 50 19.96 -3.47 -1.01
C PRO A 50 18.75 -2.78 -1.61
N GLU A 51 18.31 -3.28 -2.76
CA GLU A 51 17.10 -2.85 -3.48
C GLU A 51 15.88 -3.68 -3.05
N ILE A 52 16.12 -4.90 -2.56
CA ILE A 52 15.16 -5.83 -1.98
C ILE A 52 15.45 -5.90 -0.47
N GLU A 53 14.85 -4.99 0.28
CA GLU A 53 15.01 -4.91 1.73
C GLU A 53 14.17 -5.97 2.48
N ARG A 54 14.38 -6.10 3.80
CA ARG A 54 13.53 -6.92 4.66
C ARG A 54 12.45 -6.06 5.31
N VAL A 55 11.30 -6.65 5.64
CA VAL A 55 10.18 -5.93 6.27
C VAL A 55 10.65 -5.34 7.61
N PRO A 56 10.46 -4.03 7.85
CA PRO A 56 10.76 -3.41 9.14
C PRO A 56 10.16 -4.17 10.32
N SER A 57 10.97 -4.47 11.33
CA SER A 57 10.60 -5.34 12.45
C SER A 57 9.36 -4.88 13.22
N LEU A 58 9.13 -3.56 13.31
CA LEU A 58 7.95 -2.96 13.94
C LEU A 58 6.65 -3.32 13.18
N LEU A 59 6.66 -3.24 11.84
CA LEU A 59 5.49 -3.58 11.01
C LEU A 59 5.17 -5.08 11.07
N ARG A 60 6.21 -5.92 11.11
CA ARG A 60 6.10 -7.37 11.29
C ARG A 60 5.57 -7.74 12.68
N GLN A 61 5.83 -6.93 13.71
CA GLN A 61 5.27 -7.11 15.05
C GLN A 61 3.80 -6.67 15.14
N SER A 62 3.44 -5.51 14.59
CA SER A 62 2.05 -5.00 14.65
C SER A 62 1.04 -5.87 13.87
N ASN A 63 1.48 -6.54 12.80
CA ASN A 63 0.65 -7.46 11.99
C ASN A 63 1.00 -8.95 12.20
N SER A 64 1.61 -9.30 13.34
CA SER A 64 2.15 -10.65 13.60
C SER A 64 1.10 -11.77 13.58
N ASP A 65 -0.14 -11.49 13.98
CA ASP A 65 -1.25 -12.46 13.98
C ASP A 65 -1.78 -12.82 12.58
N GLU A 66 -1.36 -12.11 11.52
CA GLU A 66 -2.03 -12.13 10.21
C GLU A 66 -1.14 -12.66 9.06
N ASN A 67 0.09 -13.07 9.35
CA ASN A 67 1.05 -13.69 8.41
C ASN A 67 1.20 -12.98 7.04
N CYS A 68 1.02 -11.65 6.99
CA CYS A 68 0.97 -10.89 5.74
C CYS A 68 2.33 -10.67 5.04
N TYR A 69 3.42 -11.24 5.56
CA TYR A 69 4.81 -10.98 5.14
C TYR A 69 5.63 -12.26 4.86
N ASP A 70 4.99 -13.42 4.83
CA ASP A 70 5.60 -14.70 4.48
C ASP A 70 4.78 -15.37 3.38
N PRO A 71 5.42 -15.98 2.36
CA PRO A 71 4.74 -16.63 1.26
C PRO A 71 3.99 -17.86 1.72
N ILE A 72 2.88 -18.14 1.03
CA ILE A 72 1.93 -19.20 1.36
C ILE A 72 2.25 -20.47 0.57
N VAL A 73 2.69 -20.33 -0.69
CA VAL A 73 2.89 -21.45 -1.61
C VAL A 73 4.25 -21.49 -2.30
N VAL A 74 4.88 -20.36 -2.63
CA VAL A 74 6.15 -20.32 -3.38
C VAL A 74 7.17 -19.31 -2.84
N SER A 75 8.40 -19.78 -2.59
CA SER A 75 9.54 -18.89 -2.33
C SER A 75 10.05 -18.32 -3.64
N ILE A 76 10.42 -17.04 -3.65
CA ILE A 76 11.16 -16.39 -4.73
C ILE A 76 12.30 -15.58 -4.11
N GLY A 77 13.52 -15.90 -4.51
CA GLY A 77 14.73 -15.35 -3.91
C GLY A 77 15.13 -16.03 -2.59
N PRO A 78 16.22 -15.55 -1.96
CA PRO A 78 16.91 -16.26 -0.89
C PRO A 78 16.22 -16.20 0.48
N TYR A 79 15.43 -15.16 0.79
CA TYR A 79 14.94 -14.93 2.17
C TYR A 79 13.92 -15.98 2.67
N HIS A 80 13.24 -16.68 1.76
CA HIS A 80 12.28 -17.75 2.09
C HIS A 80 12.71 -19.12 1.54
N HIS A 81 13.87 -19.21 0.89
CA HIS A 81 14.31 -20.44 0.23
C HIS A 81 14.51 -21.57 1.24
N GLY A 82 13.97 -22.75 0.94
CA GLY A 82 14.04 -23.92 1.81
C GLY A 82 13.18 -23.84 3.09
N LYS A 83 12.29 -22.85 3.25
CA LYS A 83 11.33 -22.83 4.36
C LYS A 83 10.34 -24.01 4.25
N PRO A 84 10.06 -24.71 5.37
CA PRO A 84 9.03 -25.75 5.40
C PRO A 84 7.65 -25.23 4.97
N GLY A 85 6.94 -26.01 4.16
CA GLY A 85 5.62 -25.68 3.60
C GLY A 85 5.67 -25.24 2.11
N LEU A 86 6.81 -24.77 1.62
CA LEU A 86 6.98 -24.26 0.25
C LEU A 86 7.54 -25.33 -0.72
N GLU A 87 8.00 -26.48 -0.21
CA GLU A 87 8.73 -27.49 -0.99
C GLU A 87 7.93 -28.03 -2.18
N THR A 88 6.60 -27.99 -2.08
CA THR A 88 5.69 -28.39 -3.16
C THR A 88 5.93 -27.58 -4.43
N PHE A 89 6.06 -26.25 -4.33
CA PHE A 89 6.30 -25.41 -5.50
C PHE A 89 7.77 -25.34 -5.88
N GLU A 90 8.71 -25.46 -4.93
CA GLU A 90 10.14 -25.62 -5.24
C GLU A 90 10.38 -26.81 -6.19
N GLN A 91 9.70 -27.95 -5.96
CA GLN A 91 9.77 -29.12 -6.83
C GLN A 91 9.20 -28.87 -8.23
N LEU A 92 8.29 -27.91 -8.40
CA LEU A 92 7.73 -27.54 -9.71
C LEU A 92 8.65 -26.63 -10.54
N LYS A 93 9.60 -25.91 -9.92
CA LYS A 93 10.46 -24.97 -10.65
C LYS A 93 11.31 -25.65 -11.73
N ILE A 94 11.78 -26.88 -11.51
CA ILE A 94 12.56 -27.64 -12.50
C ILE A 94 11.75 -28.00 -13.76
N PRO A 95 10.58 -28.68 -13.67
CA PRO A 95 9.77 -28.95 -14.86
C PRO A 95 9.21 -27.67 -15.52
N ILE A 96 8.96 -26.61 -14.74
CA ILE A 96 8.59 -25.29 -15.28
C ILE A 96 9.74 -24.68 -16.10
N ALA A 97 10.97 -24.66 -15.58
CA ALA A 97 12.14 -24.19 -16.31
C ALA A 97 12.37 -24.98 -17.60
N GLN A 98 12.29 -26.32 -17.54
CA GLN A 98 12.39 -27.16 -18.75
C GLN A 98 11.34 -26.80 -19.81
N LYS A 99 10.10 -26.48 -19.41
CA LYS A 99 9.05 -26.08 -20.35
C LYS A 99 9.27 -24.67 -20.89
N LEU A 100 9.60 -23.69 -20.04
CA LEU A 100 9.86 -22.32 -20.47
C LEU A 100 10.98 -22.29 -21.53
N CYS A 101 12.10 -22.96 -21.25
CA CYS A 101 13.23 -23.03 -22.17
C CYS A 101 12.86 -23.67 -23.52
N ARG A 102 12.11 -24.79 -23.50
CA ARG A 102 11.67 -25.49 -24.73
C ARG A 102 10.68 -24.69 -25.57
N ASN A 103 9.73 -24.01 -24.92
CA ASN A 103 8.59 -23.41 -25.61
C ASN A 103 8.82 -21.94 -25.99
N HIS A 104 9.71 -21.23 -25.29
CA HIS A 104 9.79 -19.76 -25.40
C HIS A 104 11.21 -19.19 -25.55
N CYS A 105 12.29 -19.93 -25.30
CA CYS A 105 13.66 -19.37 -25.32
C CYS A 105 14.41 -19.64 -26.63
N ASN A 106 13.77 -19.47 -27.79
CA ASN A 106 14.40 -19.53 -29.12
C ASN A 106 15.33 -20.73 -29.39
N GLN A 107 15.00 -21.91 -28.84
CA GLN A 107 15.77 -23.17 -28.94
C GLN A 107 17.19 -23.12 -28.32
N VAL A 108 17.48 -22.13 -27.48
CA VAL A 108 18.73 -22.02 -26.71
C VAL A 108 18.81 -23.13 -25.65
N SER A 109 20.01 -23.64 -25.36
CA SER A 109 20.19 -24.71 -24.37
C SER A 109 19.96 -24.21 -22.94
N ILE A 110 19.54 -25.11 -22.04
CA ILE A 110 19.29 -24.76 -20.62
C ILE A 110 20.59 -24.31 -19.96
N GLU A 111 21.70 -24.93 -20.32
CA GLU A 111 23.06 -24.60 -19.85
C GLU A 111 23.44 -23.18 -20.27
N GLN A 112 23.20 -22.79 -21.53
CA GLN A 112 23.45 -21.44 -22.02
C GLN A 112 22.60 -20.40 -21.28
N LEU A 113 21.31 -20.65 -21.09
CA LEU A 113 20.42 -19.73 -20.36
C LEU A 113 20.84 -19.59 -18.88
N TYR A 114 21.29 -20.67 -18.25
CA TYR A 114 21.86 -20.65 -16.91
C TYR A 114 23.17 -19.85 -16.86
N GLU A 115 24.08 -20.02 -17.82
CA GLU A 115 25.32 -19.27 -17.91
C GLU A 115 25.08 -17.76 -18.02
N GLU A 116 24.09 -17.32 -18.81
CA GLU A 116 23.73 -15.89 -18.90
C GLU A 116 23.17 -15.33 -17.57
N VAL A 117 22.36 -16.11 -16.84
CA VAL A 117 21.90 -15.72 -15.50
C VAL A 117 23.06 -15.69 -14.49
N ALA A 118 23.99 -16.66 -14.56
CA ALA A 118 25.15 -16.69 -13.69
C ALA A 118 26.08 -15.48 -13.88
N LYS A 119 26.20 -14.93 -15.10
CA LYS A 119 26.95 -13.68 -15.36
C LYS A 119 26.42 -12.48 -14.58
N VAL A 120 25.11 -12.40 -14.33
CA VAL A 120 24.49 -11.33 -13.52
C VAL A 120 24.32 -11.70 -12.05
N GLY A 121 24.68 -12.93 -11.66
CA GLY A 121 24.51 -13.48 -10.32
C GLY A 121 25.04 -12.59 -9.19
N LYS A 122 26.27 -12.09 -9.33
CA LYS A 122 26.84 -11.14 -8.34
C LYS A 122 26.02 -9.85 -8.22
N SER A 123 25.63 -9.27 -9.35
CA SER A 123 24.82 -8.04 -9.38
C SER A 123 23.44 -8.26 -8.75
N ALA A 124 22.84 -9.45 -8.95
CA ALA A 124 21.59 -9.85 -8.33
C ALA A 124 21.74 -10.10 -6.81
N ARG A 125 22.84 -10.71 -6.36
CA ARG A 125 23.15 -10.88 -4.93
C ARG A 125 23.27 -9.54 -4.20
N GLU A 126 23.88 -8.54 -4.85
CA GLU A 126 24.00 -7.17 -4.33
C GLU A 126 22.65 -6.43 -4.16
N CYS A 127 21.56 -6.90 -4.77
CA CYS A 127 20.22 -6.36 -4.53
C CYS A 127 19.66 -6.77 -3.16
N TYR A 128 20.19 -7.81 -2.51
CA TYR A 128 19.72 -8.33 -1.22
C TYR A 128 20.58 -7.85 -0.04
N ALA A 129 20.01 -7.90 1.17
CA ALA A 129 20.72 -7.59 2.40
C ALA A 129 21.77 -8.66 2.71
N LYS A 130 23.07 -8.30 2.57
CA LYS A 130 24.28 -9.16 2.66
C LYS A 130 24.14 -10.38 3.56
N VAL A 131 23.89 -10.16 4.85
CA VAL A 131 23.77 -11.17 5.93
C VAL A 131 22.85 -12.35 5.58
N SER A 132 21.88 -12.14 4.69
CA SER A 132 20.90 -13.17 4.28
C SER A 132 21.38 -14.02 3.09
N THR A 133 22.53 -13.72 2.51
CA THR A 133 23.11 -14.41 1.34
C THR A 133 24.57 -14.81 1.53
N ASP A 134 25.26 -14.31 2.56
CA ASP A 134 26.69 -14.54 2.77
C ASP A 134 27.06 -16.03 2.97
N ASP A 135 26.15 -16.86 3.52
CA ASP A 135 26.33 -18.31 3.70
C ASP A 135 25.96 -19.16 2.45
N CYS A 136 25.44 -18.53 1.39
CA CYS A 136 24.95 -19.24 0.19
C CYS A 136 26.00 -19.22 -0.92
N ASP A 137 26.50 -20.41 -1.29
CA ASP A 137 27.43 -20.60 -2.42
C ASP A 137 26.94 -19.97 -3.74
N ASP A 138 27.87 -19.56 -4.61
CA ASP A 138 27.54 -18.90 -5.88
C ASP A 138 26.82 -19.81 -6.88
N GLU A 139 27.12 -21.10 -6.94
CA GLU A 139 26.39 -22.03 -7.82
C GLU A 139 24.95 -22.22 -7.33
N LEU A 140 24.78 -22.40 -6.00
CA LEU A 140 23.46 -22.52 -5.37
C LEU A 140 22.61 -21.26 -5.56
N PHE A 141 23.19 -20.08 -5.36
CA PHE A 141 22.51 -18.80 -5.57
C PHE A 141 22.13 -18.59 -7.04
N ASN A 142 23.04 -18.82 -7.98
CA ASN A 142 22.76 -18.65 -9.41
C ASN A 142 21.69 -19.63 -9.90
N ARG A 143 21.71 -20.87 -9.40
CA ARG A 143 20.69 -21.88 -9.70
C ARG A 143 19.32 -21.49 -9.14
N MET A 144 19.27 -20.92 -7.94
CA MET A 144 18.05 -20.36 -7.35
C MET A 144 17.50 -19.22 -8.23
N MET A 145 18.34 -18.23 -8.56
CA MET A 145 17.95 -17.10 -9.44
C MET A 145 17.40 -17.58 -10.79
N PHE A 146 18.05 -18.57 -11.42
CA PHE A 146 17.59 -19.13 -12.69
C PHE A 146 16.22 -19.82 -12.58
N LEU A 147 16.06 -20.73 -11.61
CA LEU A 147 14.81 -21.48 -11.41
C LEU A 147 13.63 -20.56 -11.02
N ASP A 148 13.89 -19.55 -10.19
CA ASP A 148 12.91 -18.58 -9.73
C ASP A 148 12.49 -17.64 -10.85
N ALA A 149 13.43 -17.15 -11.66
CA ALA A 149 13.15 -16.36 -12.84
C ALA A 149 12.32 -17.15 -13.87
N CYS A 150 12.65 -18.41 -14.11
CA CYS A 150 11.85 -19.29 -14.95
C CYS A 150 10.42 -19.48 -14.41
N PHE A 151 10.26 -19.66 -13.09
CA PHE A 151 8.96 -19.79 -12.46
C PHE A 151 8.09 -18.54 -12.67
N VAL A 152 8.64 -17.37 -12.35
CA VAL A 152 7.96 -16.07 -12.48
C VAL A 152 7.51 -15.83 -13.92
N LEU A 153 8.40 -16.00 -14.90
CA LEU A 153 8.09 -15.78 -16.32
C LEU A 153 7.05 -16.78 -16.84
N HIS A 154 7.09 -18.04 -16.43
CA HIS A 154 6.08 -19.02 -16.83
C HIS A 154 4.71 -18.69 -16.21
N PHE A 155 4.66 -18.25 -14.95
CA PHE A 155 3.42 -17.83 -14.30
C PHE A 155 2.81 -16.60 -14.97
N MET A 156 3.63 -15.62 -15.35
CA MET A 156 3.22 -14.46 -16.15
C MET A 156 2.60 -14.89 -17.50
N PHE A 157 3.18 -15.86 -18.20
CA PHE A 157 2.58 -16.43 -19.41
C PHE A 157 1.19 -17.03 -19.16
N ILE A 158 1.04 -17.84 -18.11
CA ILE A 158 -0.25 -18.50 -17.80
C ILE A 158 -1.37 -17.45 -17.62
N LEU A 159 -1.12 -16.39 -16.85
CA LEU A 159 -2.10 -15.32 -16.62
C LEU A 159 -2.33 -14.46 -17.88
N ASN A 160 -1.28 -14.18 -18.65
CA ASN A 160 -1.38 -13.40 -19.88
C ASN A 160 -2.11 -14.14 -21.01
N VAL A 161 -2.01 -15.47 -21.08
CA VAL A 161 -2.67 -16.33 -22.08
C VAL A 161 -4.08 -16.73 -21.66
N GLY A 162 -4.34 -16.94 -20.36
CA GLY A 162 -5.66 -17.33 -19.83
C GLY A 162 -6.81 -16.35 -20.10
N ASN A 163 -6.49 -15.14 -20.55
CA ASN A 163 -7.47 -14.12 -21.00
C ASN A 163 -7.84 -14.23 -22.49
N VAL A 164 -7.26 -15.16 -23.25
CA VAL A 164 -7.68 -15.49 -24.62
C VAL A 164 -8.63 -16.68 -24.58
N SER A 165 -9.93 -16.39 -24.55
CA SER A 165 -10.97 -17.41 -24.64
C SER A 165 -10.93 -18.11 -26.00
N ASN A 166 -10.34 -19.32 -26.07
CA ASN A 166 -10.85 -20.50 -26.80
C ASN A 166 -9.85 -21.68 -26.81
N GLY A 167 -10.18 -22.75 -26.09
CA GLY A 167 -10.17 -24.14 -26.59
C GLY A 167 -8.92 -24.86 -27.15
N THR A 168 -7.77 -24.22 -27.36
CA THR A 168 -6.66 -24.84 -28.15
C THR A 168 -5.34 -25.10 -27.43
N TYR A 169 -5.20 -24.76 -26.13
CA TYR A 169 -4.01 -25.14 -25.36
C TYR A 169 -4.10 -26.56 -24.77
N LYS A 170 -3.94 -27.58 -25.61
CA LYS A 170 -3.62 -28.96 -25.19
C LYS A 170 -2.13 -29.12 -24.90
N GLU A 171 -1.59 -28.35 -23.95
CA GLU A 171 -0.20 -28.52 -23.55
C GLU A 171 0.01 -29.76 -22.67
N GLN A 172 1.13 -30.44 -22.90
CA GLN A 172 1.51 -31.62 -22.12
C GLN A 172 1.89 -31.21 -20.68
N LYS A 173 1.17 -31.79 -19.71
CA LYS A 173 1.44 -31.87 -18.26
C LYS A 173 2.51 -30.92 -17.69
N VAL A 174 2.10 -29.71 -17.38
CA VAL A 174 2.57 -29.03 -16.15
C VAL A 174 1.61 -29.39 -15.02
N ASP A 175 2.02 -29.18 -13.76
CA ASP A 175 1.15 -29.42 -12.61
C ASP A 175 -0.17 -28.62 -12.72
N PRO A 176 -1.34 -29.28 -12.61
CA PRO A 176 -2.65 -28.62 -12.73
C PRO A 176 -2.83 -27.43 -11.79
N ARG A 177 -2.12 -27.39 -10.65
CA ARG A 177 -2.19 -26.30 -9.67
C ARG A 177 -1.90 -24.92 -10.28
N LEU A 178 -1.01 -24.80 -11.26
CA LEU A 178 -0.73 -23.49 -11.89
C LEU A 178 -1.92 -22.92 -12.68
N TYR A 179 -2.88 -23.77 -13.08
CA TYR A 179 -4.05 -23.39 -13.88
C TYR A 179 -5.33 -23.29 -13.03
N MET A 180 -5.26 -23.57 -11.73
CA MET A 180 -6.38 -23.42 -10.79
C MET A 180 -6.41 -21.99 -10.24
N GLY A 181 -7.53 -21.27 -10.40
CA GLY A 181 -7.67 -19.87 -9.98
C GLY A 181 -7.30 -19.62 -8.50
N TYR A 182 -7.62 -20.57 -7.62
CA TYR A 182 -7.22 -20.52 -6.20
C TYR A 182 -5.70 -20.39 -6.02
N TYR A 183 -4.93 -21.31 -6.63
CA TYR A 183 -3.47 -21.26 -6.55
C TYR A 183 -2.88 -20.07 -7.32
N GLN A 184 -3.53 -19.61 -8.40
CA GLN A 184 -3.13 -18.38 -9.09
C GLN A 184 -3.22 -17.15 -8.18
N GLY A 185 -4.27 -17.04 -7.36
CA GLY A 185 -4.37 -15.97 -6.35
C GLY A 185 -3.28 -16.06 -5.28
N LEU A 186 -2.96 -17.26 -4.80
CA LEU A 186 -1.89 -17.46 -3.81
C LEU A 186 -0.50 -17.15 -4.38
N ILE A 187 -0.18 -17.65 -5.58
CA ILE A 187 1.09 -17.35 -6.26
C ILE A 187 1.18 -15.84 -6.54
N GLY A 188 0.11 -15.21 -7.04
CA GLY A 188 0.05 -13.78 -7.26
C GLY A 188 0.36 -12.98 -6.00
N SER A 189 -0.25 -13.36 -4.87
CA SER A 189 0.01 -12.76 -3.55
C SER A 189 1.49 -12.90 -3.14
N ASP A 190 2.05 -14.10 -3.27
CA ASP A 190 3.46 -14.40 -2.94
C ASP A 190 4.45 -13.58 -3.79
N LEU A 191 4.14 -13.32 -5.07
CA LEU A 191 5.02 -12.57 -5.99
C LEU A 191 5.13 -11.06 -5.68
N PHE A 192 4.29 -10.51 -4.80
CA PHE A 192 4.35 -9.10 -4.38
C PHE A 192 4.71 -8.92 -2.88
N LEU A 193 5.12 -9.97 -2.18
CA LEU A 193 5.70 -9.80 -0.83
C LEU A 193 7.10 -9.19 -0.94
N LEU A 194 7.42 -8.22 -0.07
CA LEU A 194 8.67 -7.47 -0.09
C LEU A 194 9.90 -8.39 0.09
N GLU A 195 9.79 -9.38 0.97
CA GLU A 195 10.87 -10.36 1.19
C GLU A 195 10.88 -11.52 0.16
N ASN A 196 9.92 -11.59 -0.76
CA ASN A 196 9.78 -12.67 -1.74
C ASN A 196 9.98 -12.16 -3.19
N GLN A 197 10.99 -11.32 -3.39
CA GLN A 197 11.28 -10.65 -4.66
C GLN A 197 12.51 -11.22 -5.37
N ILE A 198 12.54 -11.10 -6.70
CA ILE A 198 13.69 -11.33 -7.57
C ILE A 198 14.07 -10.03 -8.30
N PRO A 199 15.36 -9.72 -8.51
CA PRO A 199 15.75 -8.55 -9.29
C PRO A 199 15.27 -8.64 -10.73
N LEU A 200 14.68 -7.56 -11.24
CA LEU A 200 14.22 -7.44 -12.64
C LEU A 200 15.33 -7.68 -13.64
N LEU A 201 16.59 -7.40 -13.28
CA LEU A 201 17.77 -7.75 -14.08
C LEU A 201 17.80 -9.24 -14.46
N VAL A 202 17.48 -10.15 -13.53
CA VAL A 202 17.48 -11.60 -13.79
C VAL A 202 16.35 -11.98 -14.74
N LEU A 203 15.16 -11.40 -14.56
CA LEU A 203 14.02 -11.61 -15.45
C LEU A 203 14.35 -11.10 -16.88
N ARG A 204 14.95 -9.92 -17.00
CA ARG A 204 15.35 -9.34 -18.30
C ARG A 204 16.36 -10.20 -19.06
N VAL A 205 17.33 -10.82 -18.37
CA VAL A 205 18.28 -11.75 -19.02
C VAL A 205 17.55 -12.86 -19.75
N LEU A 206 16.57 -13.52 -19.13
CA LEU A 206 15.78 -14.57 -19.79
C LEU A 206 14.81 -14.00 -20.83
N MET A 207 14.19 -12.84 -20.57
CA MET A 207 13.27 -12.19 -21.50
C MET A 207 13.93 -11.78 -22.83
N ASN A 208 15.23 -11.47 -22.82
CA ASN A 208 16.02 -11.22 -24.05
C ASN A 208 16.13 -12.44 -24.98
N PHE A 209 15.90 -13.66 -24.45
CA PHE A 209 15.82 -14.89 -25.26
C PHE A 209 14.38 -15.27 -25.64
N MET A 210 13.38 -14.56 -25.09
CA MET A 210 11.96 -14.84 -25.26
C MET A 210 11.24 -13.84 -26.16
N PHE A 211 11.79 -12.63 -26.33
CA PHE A 211 11.13 -11.53 -27.04
C PHE A 211 12.14 -10.71 -27.85
N ASP A 212 11.82 -10.45 -29.12
CA ASP A 212 12.70 -9.75 -30.06
C ASP A 212 12.80 -8.22 -29.83
N SER A 213 12.02 -7.65 -28.92
CA SER A 213 12.09 -6.22 -28.58
C SER A 213 11.71 -5.89 -27.14
N ASP A 214 12.34 -4.84 -26.60
CA ASP A 214 12.04 -4.25 -25.29
C ASP A 214 10.58 -3.77 -25.17
N GLN A 215 9.95 -3.37 -26.28
CA GLN A 215 8.52 -3.01 -26.31
C GLN A 215 7.62 -4.20 -25.96
N ILE A 216 7.88 -5.38 -26.54
CA ILE A 216 7.13 -6.60 -26.22
C ILE A 216 7.40 -7.04 -24.78
N GLN A 217 8.64 -6.87 -24.29
CA GLN A 217 8.99 -7.13 -22.88
C GLN A 217 8.18 -6.24 -21.92
N LYS A 218 8.10 -4.94 -22.22
CA LYS A 218 7.26 -3.97 -21.49
C LYS A 218 5.81 -4.43 -21.49
N GLU A 219 5.21 -4.64 -22.66
CA GLU A 219 3.80 -5.05 -22.82
C GLU A 219 3.47 -6.36 -22.07
N PHE A 220 4.39 -7.33 -22.05
CA PHE A 220 4.23 -8.59 -21.34
C PHE A 220 4.15 -8.41 -19.81
N ILE A 221 5.12 -7.68 -19.23
CA ILE A 221 5.13 -7.36 -17.79
C ILE A 221 3.94 -6.46 -17.43
N GLN A 222 3.65 -5.50 -18.30
CA GLN A 222 2.58 -4.54 -18.18
C GLN A 222 1.20 -5.24 -18.09
N LYS A 223 0.91 -6.19 -18.99
CA LYS A 223 -0.31 -7.02 -18.97
C LYS A 223 -0.41 -7.89 -17.71
N PHE A 224 0.70 -8.44 -17.24
CA PHE A 224 0.74 -9.18 -15.98
C PHE A 224 0.37 -8.26 -14.80
N LEU A 225 1.00 -7.10 -14.68
CA LEU A 225 0.69 -6.12 -13.62
C LEU A 225 -0.79 -5.67 -13.65
N GLU A 226 -1.41 -5.54 -14.81
CA GLU A 226 -2.84 -5.23 -14.93
C GLU A 226 -3.74 -6.31 -14.31
N SER A 227 -3.39 -7.58 -14.51
CA SER A 227 -4.13 -8.72 -13.95
C SER A 227 -4.08 -8.75 -12.43
N GLN A 228 -3.00 -8.23 -11.83
CA GLN A 228 -2.72 -8.20 -10.39
C GLN A 228 -3.09 -6.86 -9.73
N SER A 229 -3.58 -5.87 -10.49
CA SER A 229 -3.80 -4.51 -10.02
C SER A 229 -5.13 -4.35 -9.26
N ILE A 230 -5.05 -4.08 -7.95
CA ILE A 230 -6.20 -3.77 -7.08
C ILE A 230 -6.98 -2.51 -7.49
N SER A 231 -6.33 -1.59 -8.21
CA SER A 231 -6.91 -0.37 -8.76
C SER A 231 -6.97 -0.41 -10.29
N LYS A 232 -8.05 0.09 -10.88
CA LYS A 232 -8.31 0.04 -12.33
C LYS A 232 -8.93 1.33 -12.83
N SER A 233 -8.55 1.75 -14.04
CA SER A 233 -9.11 2.91 -14.72
C SER A 233 -10.62 2.77 -14.93
N TRP A 234 -11.31 3.92 -15.06
CA TRP A 234 -12.74 3.98 -15.32
C TRP A 234 -13.04 4.74 -16.59
N ASP A 235 -13.88 4.13 -17.41
CA ASP A 235 -14.43 4.73 -18.61
C ASP A 235 -15.90 5.09 -18.34
N ASP A 236 -16.21 6.39 -18.44
CA ASP A 236 -17.57 6.91 -18.29
C ASP A 236 -18.51 6.35 -19.39
N SER A 237 -18.00 5.81 -20.50
CA SER A 237 -18.81 5.20 -21.57
C SER A 237 -19.49 3.88 -21.19
N LYS A 238 -19.10 3.26 -20.07
CA LYS A 238 -19.67 2.00 -19.55
C LYS A 238 -20.92 2.21 -18.67
N GLU A 239 -21.46 3.44 -18.65
CA GLU A 239 -22.71 3.81 -17.98
C GLU A 239 -23.94 3.43 -18.85
N LEU A 240 -24.09 2.13 -19.13
CA LEU A 240 -25.32 1.55 -19.68
C LEU A 240 -25.86 0.48 -18.73
N ASP A 241 -27.01 0.80 -18.13
CA ASP A 241 -28.02 -0.07 -17.52
C ASP A 241 -27.50 -1.22 -16.61
N LEU A 242 -27.32 -0.91 -15.32
CA LEU A 242 -27.26 -1.91 -14.25
C LEU A 242 -28.05 -1.46 -13.01
N ASP A 243 -29.35 -1.69 -13.06
CA ASP A 243 -30.29 -1.65 -11.93
C ASP A 243 -30.10 -2.86 -11.00
N GLY A 244 -28.93 -2.96 -10.37
CA GLY A 244 -28.73 -3.75 -9.15
C GLY A 244 -28.81 -5.28 -9.28
N SER A 245 -28.97 -5.83 -10.49
CA SER A 245 -28.89 -7.27 -10.75
C SER A 245 -27.86 -7.56 -11.85
N HIS A 246 -27.21 -8.73 -11.79
CA HIS A 246 -26.20 -9.19 -12.74
C HIS A 246 -24.88 -8.38 -12.86
N ILE A 247 -24.15 -8.27 -11.75
CA ILE A 247 -22.72 -8.64 -11.82
C ILE A 247 -22.55 -9.97 -11.09
N ILE A 248 -22.98 -11.04 -11.76
CA ILE A 248 -22.44 -12.38 -11.47
C ILE A 248 -21.06 -12.40 -12.12
N SER A 249 -20.02 -12.63 -11.31
CA SER A 249 -18.72 -13.04 -11.81
C SER A 249 -18.92 -14.23 -12.73
N LYS A 250 -18.55 -14.13 -14.02
CA LYS A 250 -18.50 -15.29 -14.92
C LYS A 250 -17.35 -16.20 -14.48
N SER A 251 -17.62 -17.01 -13.46
CA SER A 251 -16.73 -18.01 -12.91
C SER A 251 -17.54 -19.20 -12.36
N TRP A 252 -17.80 -20.13 -13.28
CA TRP A 252 -17.93 -21.57 -13.06
C TRP A 252 -19.29 -22.13 -12.62
N ASP A 253 -19.49 -23.38 -13.07
CA ASP A 253 -20.56 -24.34 -12.78
C ASP A 253 -22.02 -23.95 -13.07
N ASP A 254 -22.38 -23.95 -14.36
CA ASP A 254 -23.63 -24.59 -14.76
C ASP A 254 -23.36 -26.08 -15.05
N SER A 255 -23.81 -26.94 -14.14
CA SER A 255 -23.83 -28.39 -14.33
C SER A 255 -24.74 -28.76 -15.50
N LYS A 256 -24.18 -28.97 -16.70
CA LYS A 256 -24.92 -29.65 -17.76
C LYS A 256 -24.89 -31.15 -17.52
N GLU A 257 -26.06 -31.69 -17.21
CA GLU A 257 -26.33 -33.11 -17.15
C GLU A 257 -25.87 -33.82 -18.43
N LEU A 258 -25.44 -35.07 -18.26
CA LEU A 258 -25.04 -35.95 -19.35
C LEU A 258 -26.29 -36.48 -20.06
N ASP A 259 -26.74 -35.79 -21.10
CA ASP A 259 -27.67 -36.39 -22.06
C ASP A 259 -26.95 -37.50 -22.84
N LEU A 260 -27.36 -38.74 -22.57
CA LEU A 260 -26.85 -39.97 -23.17
C LEU A 260 -27.61 -40.32 -24.46
N ASP A 261 -27.31 -39.62 -25.54
CA ASP A 261 -27.36 -40.16 -26.90
C ASP A 261 -26.21 -39.54 -27.74
N GLY A 262 -25.83 -39.99 -28.92
CA GLY A 262 -26.56 -40.85 -29.84
C GLY A 262 -26.07 -40.64 -31.26
N SER A 263 -24.76 -40.78 -31.49
CA SER A 263 -24.08 -40.61 -32.79
C SER A 263 -23.99 -39.19 -33.36
N HIS A 264 -22.79 -38.79 -33.79
CA HIS A 264 -22.49 -38.65 -35.22
C HIS A 264 -20.99 -38.44 -35.46
N THR A 265 -20.39 -39.37 -36.19
CA THR A 265 -19.05 -39.22 -36.77
C THR A 265 -19.05 -38.13 -37.85
N ILE A 266 -18.21 -37.11 -37.70
CA ILE A 266 -17.69 -36.33 -38.83
C ILE A 266 -16.18 -36.44 -38.83
N SER A 267 -15.68 -37.28 -39.74
CA SER A 267 -14.29 -37.26 -40.15
C SER A 267 -13.96 -35.94 -40.84
N LYS A 268 -12.84 -35.32 -40.44
CA LYS A 268 -11.98 -34.48 -41.29
C LYS A 268 -10.62 -34.31 -40.61
N SER A 269 -9.65 -35.07 -41.10
CA SER A 269 -8.24 -34.69 -40.99
C SER A 269 -8.00 -33.42 -41.80
N TRP A 270 -7.15 -32.51 -41.31
CA TRP A 270 -6.45 -31.52 -42.14
C TRP A 270 -5.04 -31.32 -41.60
N ASP A 271 -4.12 -31.01 -42.52
CA ASP A 271 -2.67 -31.20 -42.37
C ASP A 271 -1.98 -30.27 -41.36
N ASP A 272 -0.90 -30.80 -40.80
CA ASP A 272 0.09 -30.08 -40.00
C ASP A 272 0.96 -29.16 -40.88
N SER A 273 0.50 -27.93 -41.13
CA SER A 273 1.40 -26.81 -41.51
C SER A 273 0.68 -25.46 -41.52
N LYS A 274 0.65 -24.78 -40.37
CA LYS A 274 0.60 -23.31 -40.30
C LYS A 274 1.45 -22.81 -39.15
N GLU A 275 2.36 -21.90 -39.49
CA GLU A 275 3.11 -21.10 -38.53
C GLU A 275 2.14 -20.26 -37.68
N LEU A 276 2.51 -20.01 -36.42
CA LEU A 276 1.76 -19.11 -35.55
C LEU A 276 2.16 -17.67 -35.84
N ASP A 277 1.49 -17.05 -36.81
CA ASP A 277 1.60 -15.62 -37.09
C ASP A 277 1.17 -14.82 -35.83
N LEU A 278 2.15 -14.25 -35.13
CA LEU A 278 1.95 -13.35 -33.99
C LEU A 278 1.77 -11.88 -34.42
N ASP A 279 1.36 -11.62 -35.66
CA ASP A 279 1.09 -10.28 -36.20
C ASP A 279 -0.36 -9.78 -35.93
N GLY A 280 -1.13 -10.57 -35.17
CA GLY A 280 -2.53 -10.35 -34.83
C GLY A 280 -2.82 -9.05 -34.10
N SER A 281 -2.89 -7.96 -34.86
CA SER A 281 -3.27 -6.59 -34.47
C SER A 281 -4.74 -6.46 -34.03
N HIS A 282 -5.12 -7.24 -33.02
CA HIS A 282 -6.41 -7.06 -32.36
C HIS A 282 -6.42 -5.79 -31.53
N THR A 283 -7.44 -4.98 -31.78
CA THR A 283 -7.54 -3.60 -31.31
C THR A 283 -7.59 -3.57 -29.79
N ILE A 284 -6.44 -3.30 -29.16
CA ILE A 284 -6.35 -3.04 -27.73
C ILE A 284 -7.35 -1.92 -27.41
N SER A 285 -8.34 -2.23 -26.58
CA SER A 285 -9.20 -1.22 -25.98
C SER A 285 -8.29 -0.21 -25.31
N LYS A 286 -8.31 1.05 -25.78
CA LYS A 286 -7.48 2.15 -25.27
C LYS A 286 -7.94 2.54 -23.86
N SER A 287 -7.69 1.65 -22.91
CA SER A 287 -8.01 1.74 -21.48
C SER A 287 -6.83 2.22 -20.65
N TRP A 288 -5.70 2.48 -21.31
CA TRP A 288 -4.51 3.10 -20.74
C TRP A 288 -4.44 4.56 -21.17
N ASP A 289 -4.19 5.46 -20.23
CA ASP A 289 -3.66 6.79 -20.55
C ASP A 289 -2.32 6.61 -21.27
N ALA A 290 -2.23 7.07 -22.52
CA ALA A 290 -1.04 6.92 -23.37
C ALA A 290 0.17 7.78 -22.94
N SER A 291 0.32 8.05 -21.64
CA SER A 291 1.24 9.01 -21.04
C SER A 291 2.21 8.42 -20.01
N MET A 292 2.10 7.12 -19.67
CA MET A 292 3.05 6.42 -18.78
C MET A 292 3.58 5.14 -19.46
N GLU A 293 4.73 5.27 -20.11
CA GLU A 293 5.53 4.13 -20.55
C GLU A 293 6.10 3.37 -19.33
N LEU A 294 6.16 2.04 -19.40
CA LEU A 294 6.70 1.23 -18.31
C LEU A 294 8.24 1.31 -18.28
N ASP A 295 8.77 2.13 -17.37
CA ASP A 295 10.20 2.21 -17.10
C ASP A 295 10.73 0.93 -16.41
N LEU A 296 11.29 0.02 -17.20
CA LEU A 296 11.97 -1.19 -16.72
C LEU A 296 13.42 -0.92 -16.29
N ASP A 297 14.08 0.11 -16.83
CA ASP A 297 15.50 0.39 -16.56
C ASP A 297 15.71 1.02 -15.16
N GLY A 298 14.78 1.88 -14.72
CA GLY A 298 14.77 2.46 -13.39
C GLY A 298 13.99 1.65 -12.34
N SER A 299 13.77 0.34 -12.56
CA SER A 299 12.95 -0.52 -11.71
C SER A 299 13.70 -1.77 -11.23
N HIS A 300 13.59 -2.07 -9.93
CA HIS A 300 14.42 -3.10 -9.28
C HIS A 300 13.75 -4.48 -9.17
N HIS A 301 12.45 -4.55 -8.88
CA HIS A 301 11.68 -5.79 -8.68
C HIS A 301 10.17 -5.58 -8.93
N LEU A 302 9.35 -6.63 -8.89
CA LEU A 302 7.92 -6.59 -9.24
C LEU A 302 7.09 -5.66 -8.33
N LEU A 303 7.34 -5.71 -7.01
CA LEU A 303 6.70 -4.82 -6.04
C LEU A 303 7.04 -3.33 -6.29
N HIS A 304 8.23 -3.02 -6.84
CA HIS A 304 8.55 -1.65 -7.26
C HIS A 304 7.72 -1.21 -8.49
N LEU A 305 7.46 -2.11 -9.45
CA LEU A 305 6.64 -1.81 -10.62
C LEU A 305 5.17 -1.57 -10.25
N ILE A 306 4.59 -2.39 -9.37
CA ILE A 306 3.21 -2.18 -8.91
C ILE A 306 3.10 -0.94 -8.02
N TRP A 307 4.13 -0.62 -7.22
CA TRP A 307 4.22 0.67 -6.52
C TRP A 307 4.24 1.86 -7.51
N LYS A 308 5.09 1.82 -8.55
CA LYS A 308 5.11 2.85 -9.61
C LYS A 308 3.74 3.05 -10.25
N ARG A 309 3.02 1.96 -10.55
CA ARG A 309 1.66 2.00 -11.12
C ARG A 309 0.62 2.64 -10.19
N LEU A 310 0.71 2.39 -8.88
CA LEU A 310 -0.31 2.80 -7.90
C LEU A 310 -0.03 4.18 -7.27
N ALA A 311 1.23 4.53 -7.03
CA ALA A 311 1.60 5.72 -6.25
C ALA A 311 2.04 6.93 -7.09
N VAL A 312 2.72 6.71 -8.22
CA VAL A 312 3.34 7.80 -8.99
C VAL A 312 2.30 8.53 -9.85
N ARG A 313 2.15 9.84 -9.67
CA ARG A 313 1.34 10.68 -10.57
C ARG A 313 2.08 10.87 -11.90
N PRO A 314 1.37 10.92 -13.06
CA PRO A 314 2.01 11.25 -14.33
C PRO A 314 2.51 12.69 -14.26
N ASN A 315 3.73 12.93 -14.74
CA ASN A 315 4.39 14.21 -14.56
C ASN A 315 3.81 15.26 -15.54
N THR A 316 2.77 15.99 -15.10
CA THR A 316 2.11 17.04 -15.93
C THR A 316 2.90 18.34 -16.01
N ASP A 317 3.99 18.49 -15.26
CA ASP A 317 4.92 19.60 -15.41
C ASP A 317 6.37 19.10 -15.41
N GLY A 318 7.12 19.46 -16.45
CA GLY A 318 8.51 19.05 -16.61
C GLY A 318 9.40 19.83 -15.65
N SER A 319 10.27 19.12 -14.94
CA SER A 319 11.21 19.63 -13.92
C SER A 319 10.60 20.02 -12.56
N HIS A 320 11.35 19.65 -11.51
CA HIS A 320 11.27 20.04 -10.09
C HIS A 320 10.99 18.96 -9.03
N HIS A 321 10.56 17.73 -9.35
CA HIS A 321 10.26 16.74 -8.29
C HIS A 321 11.47 16.41 -7.38
N LEU A 322 12.65 16.11 -7.95
CA LEU A 322 13.84 15.78 -7.15
C LEU A 322 14.31 16.96 -6.29
N LEU A 323 14.30 18.18 -6.86
CA LEU A 323 14.74 19.38 -6.16
C LEU A 323 13.73 19.81 -5.08
N HIS A 324 12.42 19.65 -5.32
CA HIS A 324 11.37 19.90 -4.32
C HIS A 324 11.42 18.90 -3.16
N LEU A 325 11.65 17.60 -3.44
CA LEU A 325 11.84 16.58 -2.40
C LEU A 325 13.11 16.81 -1.57
N ILE A 326 14.23 17.15 -2.23
CA ILE A 326 15.50 17.48 -1.54
C ILE A 326 15.33 18.77 -0.72
N TRP A 327 14.65 19.78 -1.25
CA TRP A 327 14.38 21.03 -0.54
C TRP A 327 13.45 20.81 0.67
N LYS A 328 12.38 20.01 0.55
CA LYS A 328 11.57 19.55 1.69
C LYS A 328 12.40 18.84 2.76
N ARG A 329 13.29 17.90 2.37
CA ARG A 329 14.18 17.19 3.32
C ARG A 329 15.23 18.09 3.98
N LEU A 330 15.65 19.19 3.35
CA LEU A 330 16.64 20.13 3.89
C LEU A 330 16.01 21.32 4.65
N ALA A 331 14.76 21.67 4.36
CA ALA A 331 14.06 22.80 4.97
C ALA A 331 13.56 22.52 6.39
N VAL A 332 13.50 21.26 6.82
CA VAL A 332 13.18 20.90 8.22
C VAL A 332 14.40 21.14 9.13
N ARG A 333 14.64 22.42 9.42
CA ARG A 333 15.26 22.87 10.68
C ARG A 333 14.30 23.88 11.31
N PRO A 334 13.91 23.72 12.58
CA PRO A 334 12.95 24.62 13.19
C PRO A 334 13.59 25.98 13.42
N ASN A 335 12.94 27.04 12.95
CA ASN A 335 13.11 28.36 13.51
C ASN A 335 11.76 29.08 13.50
N THR A 336 11.17 29.15 14.70
CA THR A 336 10.32 30.22 15.27
C THR A 336 9.42 31.05 14.34
N ASP A 337 8.18 31.20 14.80
CA ASP A 337 7.18 32.22 14.43
C ASP A 337 6.27 31.89 13.22
N ALA A 338 5.42 30.87 13.43
CA ALA A 338 4.22 30.62 12.61
C ALA A 338 3.05 30.09 13.46
N SER A 339 2.56 30.90 14.41
CA SER A 339 1.36 30.58 15.20
C SER A 339 0.08 30.94 14.43
N THR A 340 -0.20 30.27 13.31
CA THR A 340 -1.50 30.30 12.62
C THR A 340 -1.66 29.08 11.72
N ALA A 341 -2.82 28.41 11.80
CA ALA A 341 -3.28 27.36 10.88
C ALA A 341 -2.51 26.01 10.90
N THR A 342 -2.34 25.43 12.09
CA THR A 342 -2.58 23.99 12.29
C THR A 342 -4.00 23.82 12.82
N GLU A 343 -5.02 24.09 11.99
CA GLU A 343 -6.39 23.67 12.32
C GLU A 343 -6.50 22.18 11.96
N GLU A 344 -6.84 21.38 12.96
CA GLU A 344 -6.76 19.93 12.92
C GLU A 344 -7.81 19.35 11.95
N TRP A 345 -7.35 18.53 10.99
CA TRP A 345 -8.24 17.74 10.12
C TRP A 345 -9.07 16.70 10.91
N GLU A 346 -8.78 16.51 12.21
CA GLU A 346 -9.33 15.47 13.08
C GLU A 346 -10.84 15.56 13.32
N SER A 347 -11.48 16.72 13.07
CA SER A 347 -12.86 16.92 13.52
C SER A 347 -13.97 16.41 12.59
N PHE A 348 -13.73 16.18 11.29
CA PHE A 348 -14.84 15.90 10.36
C PHE A 348 -14.48 15.11 9.08
N ARG A 349 -15.39 14.20 8.75
CA ARG A 349 -15.81 13.71 7.42
C ARG A 349 -15.42 12.30 6.95
N THR A 350 -16.09 11.34 7.57
CA THR A 350 -16.56 10.11 6.88
C THR A 350 -17.33 10.44 5.60
N VAL A 351 -17.52 9.47 4.71
CA VAL A 351 -18.26 9.67 3.44
C VAL A 351 -19.73 10.01 3.66
N THR A 352 -20.36 9.48 4.71
CA THR A 352 -21.74 9.84 5.09
C THR A 352 -21.86 11.30 5.57
N GLU A 353 -20.85 11.81 6.28
CA GLU A 353 -20.77 13.24 6.64
C GLU A 353 -20.47 14.14 5.42
N LEU A 354 -19.55 13.75 4.53
CA LEU A 354 -19.32 14.45 3.25
C LEU A 354 -20.64 14.61 2.48
N LYS A 355 -21.39 13.52 2.34
CA LYS A 355 -22.69 13.49 1.66
C LYS A 355 -23.70 14.42 2.32
N SER A 356 -23.75 14.43 3.65
CA SER A 356 -24.62 15.31 4.43
C SER A 356 -24.27 16.80 4.27
N ALA A 357 -22.98 17.11 4.05
CA ALA A 357 -22.48 18.43 3.71
C ALA A 357 -22.64 18.82 2.22
N GLY A 358 -23.31 18.00 1.41
CA GLY A 358 -23.52 18.24 -0.03
C GLY A 358 -22.32 17.87 -0.92
N ILE A 359 -21.32 17.15 -0.39
CA ILE A 359 -20.18 16.64 -1.15
C ILE A 359 -20.49 15.22 -1.65
N HIS A 360 -20.42 15.04 -2.97
CA HIS A 360 -20.66 13.76 -3.62
C HIS A 360 -19.33 13.12 -4.04
N VAL A 361 -19.17 11.81 -3.89
CA VAL A 361 -17.98 11.10 -4.39
C VAL A 361 -18.18 10.58 -5.81
N LYS A 362 -17.16 10.67 -6.68
CA LYS A 362 -17.13 10.12 -8.04
C LYS A 362 -15.84 9.28 -8.25
N PRO A 363 -15.87 8.15 -8.99
CA PRO A 363 -14.66 7.46 -9.43
C PRO A 363 -13.71 8.34 -10.24
N SER A 364 -12.42 8.19 -9.97
CA SER A 364 -11.32 8.63 -10.83
C SER A 364 -11.30 7.81 -12.13
N ARG A 365 -10.85 8.44 -13.21
CA ARG A 365 -10.53 7.76 -14.47
C ARG A 365 -9.17 7.04 -14.40
N THR A 366 -8.25 7.51 -13.54
CA THR A 366 -6.92 6.92 -13.35
C THR A 366 -6.95 5.78 -12.32
N GLY A 367 -6.04 4.82 -12.48
CA GLY A 367 -5.78 3.78 -11.47
C GLY A 367 -4.83 4.20 -10.35
N ILE A 368 -4.47 5.48 -10.28
CA ILE A 368 -3.40 5.99 -9.40
C ILE A 368 -4.02 6.41 -8.07
N LEU A 369 -3.61 5.77 -6.98
CA LEU A 369 -4.17 5.97 -5.64
C LEU A 369 -3.95 7.40 -5.13
N THR A 370 -2.81 8.00 -5.45
CA THR A 370 -2.53 9.40 -5.10
C THR A 370 -3.38 10.42 -5.88
N HIS A 371 -4.22 10.02 -6.83
CA HIS A 371 -5.10 10.92 -7.58
C HIS A 371 -6.47 11.08 -6.91
N ALA A 372 -6.56 12.02 -5.97
CA ALA A 372 -7.83 12.56 -5.49
C ALA A 372 -7.94 14.06 -5.80
N GLU A 373 -9.12 14.49 -6.26
CA GLU A 373 -9.38 15.87 -6.69
C GLU A 373 -10.75 16.33 -6.19
N PHE A 374 -10.84 17.51 -5.57
CA PHE A 374 -12.11 18.09 -5.17
C PHE A 374 -12.50 19.28 -6.05
N LYS A 375 -13.75 19.26 -6.55
CA LYS A 375 -14.36 20.34 -7.33
C LYS A 375 -15.57 20.90 -6.59
N SER A 376 -15.42 22.12 -6.07
CA SER A 376 -16.52 22.91 -5.52
C SER A 376 -17.43 23.43 -6.64
N ARG A 377 -18.75 23.37 -6.45
CA ARG A 377 -19.76 24.10 -7.24
C ARG A 377 -20.67 24.91 -6.31
N LEU A 378 -21.49 25.77 -6.90
CA LEU A 378 -22.33 26.73 -6.16
C LEU A 378 -23.21 26.08 -5.07
N THR A 379 -23.73 24.88 -5.31
CA THR A 379 -24.67 24.18 -4.41
C THR A 379 -24.16 22.84 -3.87
N PHE A 380 -23.11 22.25 -4.44
CA PHE A 380 -22.59 20.94 -4.05
C PHE A 380 -21.09 20.82 -4.34
N GLY A 381 -20.42 19.91 -3.65
CA GLY A 381 -19.04 19.50 -3.95
C GLY A 381 -18.98 18.18 -4.71
N THR A 382 -17.87 17.92 -5.40
CA THR A 382 -17.56 16.61 -5.99
C THR A 382 -16.13 16.22 -5.64
N LEU A 383 -15.97 15.15 -4.86
CA LEU A 383 -14.70 14.53 -4.53
C LEU A 383 -14.46 13.34 -5.47
N THR A 384 -13.42 13.44 -6.30
CA THR A 384 -12.97 12.36 -7.17
C THR A 384 -11.99 11.49 -6.40
N LEU A 385 -12.24 10.17 -6.32
CA LEU A 385 -11.40 9.20 -5.60
C LEU A 385 -10.97 8.05 -6.52
N PRO A 386 -9.75 7.50 -6.35
CA PRO A 386 -9.32 6.31 -7.08
C PRO A 386 -10.22 5.11 -6.74
N ARG A 387 -10.34 4.18 -7.68
CA ARG A 387 -11.19 3.00 -7.54
C ARG A 387 -10.37 1.81 -7.08
N MET A 388 -10.91 1.01 -6.17
CA MET A 388 -10.21 -0.15 -5.63
C MET A 388 -11.15 -1.34 -5.44
N PHE A 389 -10.66 -2.51 -5.78
CA PHE A 389 -11.29 -3.79 -5.51
C PHE A 389 -10.57 -4.45 -4.34
N ILE A 390 -11.33 -4.94 -3.36
CA ILE A 390 -10.81 -5.53 -2.12
C ILE A 390 -11.19 -7.00 -2.07
N ASP A 391 -10.17 -7.84 -1.93
CA ASP A 391 -10.22 -9.28 -1.75
C ASP A 391 -9.14 -9.74 -0.74
N ASP A 392 -9.04 -11.05 -0.52
CA ASP A 392 -8.07 -11.65 0.42
C ASP A 392 -6.60 -11.32 0.09
N SER A 393 -6.27 -11.10 -1.19
CA SER A 393 -4.91 -10.75 -1.65
C SER A 393 -4.56 -9.27 -1.44
N THR A 394 -5.58 -8.43 -1.21
CA THR A 394 -5.41 -6.98 -1.12
C THR A 394 -4.69 -6.57 0.17
N LYS A 395 -4.92 -7.27 1.29
CA LYS A 395 -4.27 -6.95 2.57
C LYS A 395 -2.76 -7.18 2.54
N PRO A 396 -2.24 -8.37 2.13
CA PRO A 396 -0.80 -8.57 2.05
C PRO A 396 -0.15 -7.60 1.06
N LEU A 397 -0.76 -7.34 -0.11
CA LEU A 397 -0.22 -6.41 -1.08
C LEU A 397 -0.06 -4.99 -0.51
N LEU A 398 -1.10 -4.44 0.12
CA LEU A 398 -1.04 -3.10 0.73
C LEU A 398 0.01 -3.02 1.85
N LEU A 399 0.06 -4.03 2.74
CA LEU A 399 1.03 -4.03 3.83
C LEU A 399 2.49 -4.20 3.36
N ASN A 400 2.73 -4.93 2.26
CA ASN A 400 4.07 -5.04 1.67
C ASN A 400 4.48 -3.79 0.89
N LEU A 401 3.52 -3.11 0.23
CA LEU A 401 3.74 -1.79 -0.35
C LEU A 401 4.07 -0.74 0.72
N VAL A 402 3.36 -0.73 1.84
CA VAL A 402 3.66 0.15 3.00
C VAL A 402 5.03 -0.18 3.60
N ALA A 403 5.34 -1.47 3.78
CA ALA A 403 6.68 -1.88 4.22
C ALA A 403 7.78 -1.39 3.26
N TYR A 404 7.52 -1.41 1.95
CA TYR A 404 8.43 -0.91 0.94
C TYR A 404 8.60 0.62 1.01
N GLU A 405 7.52 1.39 1.20
CA GLU A 405 7.57 2.85 1.40
C GLU A 405 8.32 3.27 2.67
N LEU A 406 8.27 2.44 3.73
CA LEU A 406 8.90 2.72 5.02
C LEU A 406 10.35 2.18 5.13
N CYS A 407 10.86 1.49 4.11
CA CYS A 407 12.24 1.02 4.04
C CYS A 407 13.24 2.18 3.82
N PRO A 408 14.42 2.20 4.46
CA PRO A 408 15.42 3.27 4.34
C PRO A 408 15.88 3.60 2.91
N TYR A 409 15.86 2.62 2.01
CA TYR A 409 16.18 2.73 0.58
C TYR A 409 14.98 2.40 -0.32
N GLY A 410 13.78 2.44 0.26
CA GLY A 410 12.51 2.37 -0.45
C GLY A 410 12.26 3.52 -1.43
N PRO A 411 11.10 3.52 -2.09
CA PRO A 411 10.77 4.49 -3.13
C PRO A 411 10.51 5.89 -2.54
N PRO A 412 10.62 6.96 -3.36
CA PRO A 412 10.45 8.32 -2.88
C PRO A 412 8.96 8.68 -2.72
N GLY A 413 8.38 8.39 -1.56
CA GLY A 413 7.06 8.90 -1.14
C GLY A 413 6.26 7.90 -0.30
N LEU A 414 5.20 8.40 0.33
CA LEU A 414 4.25 7.64 1.14
C LEU A 414 2.87 7.55 0.46
N GLY A 415 2.84 7.28 -0.85
CA GLY A 415 1.64 7.36 -1.68
C GLY A 415 0.58 6.31 -1.33
N ILE A 416 1.02 5.09 -1.02
CA ILE A 416 0.15 3.99 -0.58
C ILE A 416 -0.26 4.22 0.88
N THR A 417 0.69 4.56 1.74
CA THR A 417 0.47 4.84 3.17
C THR A 417 -0.53 5.98 3.37
N SER A 418 -0.34 7.13 2.71
CA SER A 418 -1.28 8.25 2.77
C SER A 418 -2.66 7.89 2.21
N TYR A 419 -2.73 7.01 1.20
CA TYR A 419 -4.02 6.57 0.66
C TYR A 419 -4.78 5.70 1.67
N ILE A 420 -4.10 4.79 2.36
CA ILE A 420 -4.71 3.97 3.42
C ILE A 420 -5.29 4.87 4.52
N CYS A 421 -4.51 5.84 5.01
CA CYS A 421 -4.98 6.81 6.01
C CYS A 421 -6.12 7.71 5.49
N LEU A 422 -6.14 8.05 4.19
CA LEU A 422 -7.27 8.77 3.58
C LEU A 422 -8.54 7.90 3.57
N MET A 423 -8.43 6.62 3.22
CA MET A 423 -9.57 5.71 3.18
C MET A 423 -10.14 5.42 4.57
N ASP A 424 -9.26 5.27 5.58
CA ASP A 424 -9.60 5.20 7.01
C ASP A 424 -10.32 6.47 7.48
N SER A 425 -9.81 7.67 7.17
CA SER A 425 -10.50 8.94 7.47
C SER A 425 -11.89 9.06 6.82
N LEU A 426 -12.14 8.33 5.72
CA LEU A 426 -13.37 8.35 4.94
C LEU A 426 -14.37 7.25 5.34
N ILE A 427 -13.92 6.23 6.07
CA ILE A 427 -14.69 5.02 6.38
C ILE A 427 -14.55 4.74 7.88
N ASP A 428 -15.56 5.05 8.67
CA ASP A 428 -15.62 4.58 10.06
C ASP A 428 -16.61 3.41 10.19
N HIS A 429 -17.69 3.42 9.41
CA HIS A 429 -18.80 2.47 9.56
C HIS A 429 -19.22 1.81 8.24
N ALA A 430 -20.00 0.73 8.34
CA ALA A 430 -20.53 0.00 7.18
C ALA A 430 -21.34 0.88 6.21
N ASP A 431 -21.99 1.94 6.69
CA ASP A 431 -22.75 2.88 5.84
C ASP A 431 -21.84 3.73 4.92
N ASP A 432 -20.61 4.04 5.34
CA ASP A 432 -19.63 4.74 4.51
C ASP A 432 -19.14 3.85 3.37
N VAL A 433 -18.82 2.58 3.71
CA VAL A 433 -18.51 1.54 2.72
C VAL A 433 -19.67 1.37 1.74
N GLN A 434 -20.92 1.37 2.23
CA GLN A 434 -22.09 1.21 1.38
C GLN A 434 -22.25 2.37 0.39
N GLU A 435 -22.03 3.64 0.79
CA GLU A 435 -22.04 4.77 -0.15
C GLU A 435 -20.88 4.67 -1.16
N LEU A 436 -19.66 4.34 -0.72
CA LEU A 436 -18.51 4.15 -1.62
C LEU A 436 -18.74 3.03 -2.65
N ARG A 437 -19.37 1.93 -2.25
CA ARG A 437 -19.79 0.83 -3.14
C ARG A 437 -20.88 1.26 -4.12
N LYS A 438 -21.92 1.95 -3.65
CA LYS A 438 -22.98 2.54 -4.49
C LYS A 438 -22.39 3.46 -5.56
N ARG A 439 -21.38 4.24 -5.20
CA ARG A 439 -20.64 5.17 -6.08
C ARG A 439 -19.51 4.51 -6.87
N LYS A 440 -19.38 3.18 -6.81
CA LYS A 440 -18.38 2.38 -7.54
C LYS A 440 -16.92 2.75 -7.25
N ILE A 441 -16.64 3.39 -6.12
CA ILE A 441 -15.28 3.65 -5.61
C ILE A 441 -14.67 2.34 -5.09
N LEU A 442 -15.44 1.60 -4.29
CA LEU A 442 -15.03 0.30 -3.74
C LEU A 442 -15.79 -0.86 -4.39
N GLY A 443 -15.06 -1.92 -4.74
CA GLY A 443 -15.59 -3.27 -4.92
C GLY A 443 -15.24 -4.11 -3.69
N ASN A 444 -16.23 -4.75 -3.07
CA ASN A 444 -16.04 -5.59 -1.89
C ASN A 444 -16.23 -7.07 -2.27
N TYR A 445 -15.16 -7.85 -2.18
CA TYR A 445 -15.16 -9.32 -2.26
C TYR A 445 -14.68 -9.99 -0.96
N LEU A 446 -14.31 -9.19 0.06
CA LEU A 446 -13.81 -9.66 1.36
C LEU A 446 -14.94 -10.18 2.26
N GLY A 447 -16.16 -9.64 2.12
CA GLY A 447 -17.31 -10.06 2.91
C GLY A 447 -18.36 -8.96 3.06
N SER A 448 -18.78 -8.71 4.29
CA SER A 448 -19.72 -7.65 4.65
C SER A 448 -19.11 -6.26 4.56
N ASP A 449 -19.96 -5.23 4.57
CA ASP A 449 -19.51 -3.83 4.62
C ASP A 449 -18.91 -3.47 6.00
N GLN A 450 -19.25 -4.21 7.06
CA GLN A 450 -18.67 -4.02 8.40
C GLN A 450 -17.25 -4.58 8.50
N GLU A 451 -16.99 -5.75 7.90
CA GLU A 451 -15.65 -6.34 7.80
C GLU A 451 -14.74 -5.45 6.95
N LEU A 452 -15.26 -4.85 5.88
CA LEU A 452 -14.50 -3.92 5.05
C LEU A 452 -14.23 -2.57 5.73
N ALA A 453 -15.11 -2.07 6.60
CA ALA A 453 -14.79 -0.93 7.46
C ALA A 453 -13.65 -1.30 8.43
N GLN A 454 -13.80 -2.41 9.17
CA GLN A 454 -12.78 -2.90 10.10
C GLN A 454 -11.42 -3.19 9.43
N PHE A 455 -11.42 -3.59 8.15
CA PHE A 455 -10.22 -3.76 7.35
C PHE A 455 -9.40 -2.47 7.29
N PHE A 456 -10.00 -1.34 6.89
CA PHE A 456 -9.29 -0.06 6.76
C PHE A 456 -8.79 0.45 8.11
N ASN A 457 -9.68 0.47 9.11
CA ASN A 457 -9.35 0.95 10.46
C ASN A 457 -8.26 0.10 11.13
N LYS A 458 -8.14 -1.19 10.78
CA LYS A 458 -7.05 -2.05 11.25
C LYS A 458 -5.73 -1.77 10.54
N ILE A 459 -5.72 -1.64 9.21
CA ILE A 459 -4.46 -1.43 8.46
C ILE A 459 -3.89 -0.02 8.62
N ALA A 460 -4.72 0.99 8.92
CA ALA A 460 -4.28 2.38 9.09
C ALA A 460 -3.73 2.70 10.49
N LYS A 461 -4.12 1.91 11.50
CA LYS A 461 -3.95 2.22 12.94
C LYS A 461 -2.57 2.73 13.37
N ASP A 462 -1.49 2.13 12.84
CA ASP A 462 -0.10 2.44 13.20
C ASP A 462 0.65 3.20 12.08
N LEU A 463 -0.06 3.72 11.08
CA LEU A 463 0.50 4.40 9.91
C LEU A 463 0.46 5.92 10.04
N VAL A 464 1.46 6.58 9.44
CA VAL A 464 1.54 8.05 9.38
C VAL A 464 1.60 8.48 7.92
N ALA A 465 0.61 9.27 7.50
CA ALA A 465 0.51 9.81 6.15
C ALA A 465 1.51 10.95 5.89
N ASP A 466 1.99 11.07 4.65
CA ASP A 466 2.43 12.36 4.12
C ASP A 466 1.17 13.22 3.84
N GLU A 467 0.97 14.22 4.69
CA GLU A 467 -0.14 15.19 4.62
C GLU A 467 -0.22 15.92 3.28
N THR A 468 0.92 16.09 2.59
CA THR A 468 1.02 16.92 1.39
C THR A 468 0.47 16.26 0.13
N ILE A 469 0.27 14.93 0.13
CA ILE A 469 -0.25 14.19 -1.03
C ILE A 469 -1.70 14.56 -1.35
N TYR A 470 -2.53 14.75 -0.32
CA TYR A 470 -3.94 15.10 -0.44
C TYR A 470 -4.28 16.51 0.08
N ALA A 471 -3.28 17.28 0.53
CA ALA A 471 -3.47 18.61 1.11
C ALA A 471 -4.39 19.52 0.28
N GLU A 472 -4.27 19.54 -1.05
CA GLU A 472 -5.12 20.40 -1.88
C GLU A 472 -6.59 19.96 -1.93
N ALA A 473 -6.84 18.65 -2.08
CA ALA A 473 -8.20 18.11 -2.03
C ALA A 473 -8.81 18.34 -0.64
N LYS A 474 -8.03 18.12 0.42
CA LYS A 474 -8.38 18.40 1.83
C LYS A 474 -8.77 19.87 2.03
N ARG A 475 -7.85 20.80 1.77
CA ARG A 475 -8.04 22.27 1.88
C ARG A 475 -9.28 22.76 1.13
N MET A 476 -9.54 22.23 -0.07
CA MET A 476 -10.69 22.64 -0.87
C MET A 476 -12.03 22.07 -0.36
N ILE A 477 -12.03 20.87 0.22
CA ILE A 477 -13.18 20.27 0.94
C ILE A 477 -13.51 21.09 2.19
N GLU A 478 -12.50 21.53 2.93
CA GLU A 478 -12.63 22.39 4.12
C GLU A 478 -13.25 23.75 3.77
N ILE A 479 -12.68 24.47 2.80
CA ILE A 479 -13.21 25.76 2.31
C ILE A 479 -14.67 25.62 1.85
N HIS A 480 -15.03 24.54 1.16
CA HIS A 480 -16.41 24.30 0.73
C HIS A 480 -17.38 24.19 1.93
N CYS A 481 -17.01 23.43 2.95
CA CYS A 481 -17.88 23.24 4.10
C CYS A 481 -17.90 24.46 5.04
N HIS A 482 -16.78 25.15 5.28
CA HIS A 482 -16.78 26.39 6.07
C HIS A 482 -17.65 27.48 5.41
N SER A 483 -17.50 27.69 4.09
CA SER A 483 -18.33 28.67 3.37
C SER A 483 -19.82 28.28 3.34
N LYS A 484 -20.15 26.97 3.31
CA LYS A 484 -21.53 26.49 3.41
C LYS A 484 -22.11 26.60 4.81
N VAL A 485 -21.36 26.29 5.87
CA VAL A 485 -21.80 26.47 7.26
C VAL A 485 -22.04 27.94 7.56
N GLN A 486 -21.13 28.83 7.14
CA GLN A 486 -21.32 30.28 7.25
C GLN A 486 -22.53 30.76 6.43
N GLY A 487 -22.71 30.24 5.20
CA GLY A 487 -23.87 30.54 4.35
C GLY A 487 -25.21 30.11 4.97
N TRP A 488 -25.31 28.87 5.48
CA TRP A 488 -26.51 28.38 6.18
C TRP A 488 -26.77 29.13 7.48
N MET A 489 -25.74 29.47 8.26
CA MET A 489 -25.90 30.29 9.45
C MET A 489 -26.39 31.71 9.10
N ALA A 490 -25.88 32.31 8.03
CA ALA A 490 -26.34 33.60 7.52
C ALA A 490 -27.79 33.54 7.00
N GLU A 491 -28.14 32.51 6.22
CA GLU A 491 -29.52 32.29 5.73
C GLU A 491 -30.49 31.99 6.87
N TRP A 492 -30.08 31.20 7.88
CA TRP A 492 -30.90 30.89 9.06
C TRP A 492 -31.12 32.14 9.91
N MET A 493 -30.07 32.93 10.18
CA MET A 493 -30.22 34.26 10.78
C MET A 493 -31.15 35.14 9.94
N HIS A 494 -31.00 35.20 8.62
CA HIS A 494 -31.84 36.06 7.79
C HIS A 494 -33.31 35.58 7.70
N LYS A 495 -33.56 34.27 7.83
CA LYS A 495 -34.89 33.64 7.71
C LYS A 495 -35.70 33.66 9.01
N TYR A 496 -35.04 33.48 10.17
CA TYR A 496 -35.70 33.46 11.49
C TYR A 496 -35.48 34.76 12.28
N PHE A 497 -34.38 35.48 12.01
CA PHE A 497 -33.96 36.71 12.67
C PHE A 497 -33.75 37.85 11.67
N SER A 498 -34.69 38.00 10.73
CA SER A 498 -34.70 39.01 9.66
C SER A 498 -34.66 40.47 10.16
N SER A 499 -34.81 40.69 11.46
CA SER A 499 -34.69 41.98 12.12
C SER A 499 -33.87 41.81 13.41
N PRO A 500 -32.95 42.74 13.74
CA PRO A 500 -32.25 42.73 15.04
C PRO A 500 -33.19 42.69 16.25
N TRP A 501 -34.42 43.20 16.09
CA TRP A 501 -35.46 43.20 17.10
C TRP A 501 -36.08 41.82 17.35
N THR A 502 -36.19 40.93 16.34
CA THR A 502 -36.73 39.58 16.56
C THR A 502 -35.73 38.68 17.28
N LEU A 503 -34.43 38.84 17.02
CA LEU A 503 -33.37 38.19 17.80
C LEU A 503 -33.39 38.67 19.26
N SER A 504 -33.49 39.98 19.47
CA SER A 504 -33.58 40.58 20.79
C SER A 504 -34.83 40.13 21.55
N ALA A 505 -35.98 40.00 20.87
CA ALA A 505 -37.23 39.51 21.46
C ALA A 505 -37.16 38.02 21.82
N PHE A 506 -36.52 37.19 20.99
CA PHE A 506 -36.31 35.76 21.28
C PHE A 506 -35.40 35.54 22.50
N LEU A 507 -34.28 36.27 22.57
CA LEU A 507 -33.40 36.27 23.73
C LEU A 507 -34.11 36.79 24.99
N GLY A 508 -34.93 37.84 24.85
CA GLY A 508 -35.78 38.35 25.93
C GLY A 508 -36.80 37.33 26.42
N ALA A 509 -37.44 36.58 25.53
CA ALA A 509 -38.37 35.51 25.88
C ALA A 509 -37.69 34.37 26.64
N ILE A 510 -36.49 33.95 26.21
CA ILE A 510 -35.68 32.95 26.92
C ILE A 510 -35.30 33.46 28.32
N LEU A 511 -34.86 34.72 28.44
CA LEU A 511 -34.52 35.33 29.73
C LEU A 511 -35.73 35.39 30.67
N ILE A 512 -36.90 35.78 30.18
CA ILE A 512 -38.15 35.77 30.96
C ILE A 512 -38.49 34.35 31.42
N LEU A 513 -38.37 33.34 30.54
CA LEU A 513 -38.70 31.95 30.87
C LEU A 513 -37.72 31.38 31.92
N ALA A 514 -36.43 31.71 31.82
CA ALA A 514 -35.43 31.40 32.83
C ALA A 514 -35.70 32.08 34.18
N LEU A 515 -36.06 33.37 34.18
CA LEU A 515 -36.46 34.11 35.38
C LEU A 515 -37.74 33.52 36.01
N THR A 516 -38.70 33.10 35.19
CA THR A 516 -39.95 32.47 35.66
C THR A 516 -39.67 31.09 36.29
N MET A 517 -38.76 30.30 35.71
CA MET A 517 -38.29 29.05 36.30
C MET A 517 -37.56 29.29 37.63
N ALA A 518 -36.67 30.29 37.70
CA ALA A 518 -36.00 30.66 38.94
C ALA A 518 -36.97 31.13 40.03
N GLN A 519 -37.94 31.98 39.67
CA GLN A 519 -38.99 32.46 40.58
C GLN A 519 -39.86 31.30 41.09
N THR A 520 -40.24 30.37 40.20
CA THR A 520 -41.02 29.18 40.56
C THR A 520 -40.21 28.26 41.48
N TYR A 521 -38.92 28.08 41.22
CA TYR A 521 -38.00 27.33 42.08
C TYR A 521 -37.89 27.95 43.47
N PHE A 522 -37.66 29.27 43.59
CA PHE A 522 -37.60 29.95 44.89
C PHE A 522 -38.94 29.92 45.63
N ALA A 523 -40.08 30.03 44.92
CA ALA A 523 -41.41 29.90 45.52
C ALA A 523 -41.66 28.48 46.07
N ALA A 524 -41.34 27.44 45.30
CA ALA A 524 -41.43 26.05 45.74
C ALA A 524 -40.48 25.74 46.90
N TYR A 525 -39.24 26.23 46.85
CA TYR A 525 -38.25 26.08 47.92
C TYR A 525 -38.66 26.78 49.22
N THR A 526 -39.25 27.98 49.13
CA THR A 526 -39.75 28.70 50.32
C THR A 526 -41.00 28.04 50.92
N HIS A 527 -41.90 27.47 50.10
CA HIS A 527 -43.01 26.66 50.59
C HIS A 527 -42.52 25.37 51.29
N TYR A 528 -41.64 24.62 50.64
CA TYR A 528 -41.08 23.39 51.19
C TYR A 528 -40.30 23.63 52.50
N THR A 529 -39.60 24.76 52.62
CA THR A 529 -38.87 25.13 53.85
C THR A 529 -39.75 25.76 54.93
N SER A 530 -40.95 26.26 54.62
CA SER A 530 -41.92 26.71 55.64
C SER A 530 -42.71 25.53 56.22
N GLU A 531 -43.12 24.56 55.41
CA GLU A 531 -43.70 23.29 55.89
C GLU A 531 -42.72 22.55 56.81
N ARG A 532 -41.43 22.51 56.46
CA ARG A 532 -40.37 21.91 57.29
C ARG A 532 -40.02 22.66 58.58
N LYS A 533 -40.65 23.80 58.85
CA LYS A 533 -40.55 24.56 60.12
C LYS A 533 -41.83 24.51 60.95
N THR A 534 -42.90 23.92 60.42
CA THR A 534 -44.21 23.79 61.07
C THR A 534 -44.57 22.34 61.42
N SER A 535 -43.64 21.41 61.15
CA SER A 535 -43.57 20.05 61.69
C SER A 535 -42.28 19.85 62.50
#